data_AF-A0A926ZL30-F1
#
_entry.id   AF-A0A926ZL30-F1
#
_cell.length_a   1.000
_cell.length_b   1.000
_cell.length_c   1.000
_cell.angle_alpha   90.00
_cell.angle_beta   90.00
_cell.angle_gamma   90.00
#
_symmetry.space_group_name_H-M   'P 1'
#
loop_
_entity.id
_entity.type
_entity.pdbx_description
1 polymer ?
#
loop_
_entity_poly.entity_id
_entity_poly.type
_entity_poly.pdbx_seq_one_letter_code
_entity_poly.pdbx_strand_id
1 'polypeptide(L)'
;MLELTFLSLFVGSLGFQATAIGGWMRWYQAAVVQEEEQEEEILTRYESKANAEAEVPGQPNGSAQGLSRELRLAGWEFKIVRANRDLFRDPVVFQRLCDEEGEAGWILLEKLDDRRVRFKRPVALRDLIKPERLKFDPYRCYYGSSSRPLMWLGAIAALTAIILPAYLGYALVASTLKQSTVNPSAVQEQISPEGTPEPSPRD
;
A
#
# COMPACT_ATOMS: atom_id res chain seq x y z
N MET A 1 0.67 -31.37 -33.89
CA MET A 1 -0.36 -30.45 -33.32
C MET A 1 -0.09 -30.13 -31.86
N LEU A 2 0.17 -31.13 -31.02
CA LEU A 2 0.33 -30.99 -29.56
C LEU A 2 1.63 -30.27 -29.12
N GLU A 3 2.70 -30.36 -29.92
CA GLU A 3 3.96 -29.63 -29.67
C GLU A 3 3.84 -28.11 -29.92
N LEU A 4 3.10 -27.71 -30.95
CA LEU A 4 2.82 -26.30 -31.26
C LEU A 4 1.98 -25.65 -30.15
N THR A 5 1.05 -26.39 -29.56
CA THR A 5 0.27 -25.89 -28.41
C THR A 5 1.15 -25.69 -27.18
N PHE A 6 2.06 -26.63 -26.87
CA PHE A 6 2.98 -26.47 -25.75
C PHE A 6 3.97 -25.32 -25.94
N LEU A 7 4.53 -25.16 -27.14
CA LEU A 7 5.45 -24.05 -27.45
C LEU A 7 4.74 -22.69 -27.37
N SER A 8 3.51 -22.58 -27.88
CA SER A 8 2.73 -21.34 -27.79
C SER A 8 2.38 -20.97 -26.34
N LEU A 9 2.07 -21.97 -25.51
CA LEU A 9 1.77 -21.78 -24.09
C LEU A 9 3.00 -21.33 -23.31
N PHE A 10 4.17 -21.90 -23.63
CA PHE A 10 5.44 -21.56 -22.97
C PHE A 10 5.90 -20.15 -23.34
N VAL A 11 5.82 -19.77 -24.61
CA VAL A 11 6.18 -18.42 -25.09
C VAL A 11 5.21 -17.37 -24.52
N GLY A 12 3.92 -17.68 -24.46
CA GLY A 12 2.91 -16.82 -23.84
C GLY A 12 3.16 -16.61 -22.33
N SER A 13 3.48 -17.68 -21.61
CA SER A 13 3.84 -17.63 -20.19
C SER A 13 5.07 -16.75 -19.93
N LEU A 14 6.14 -16.95 -20.71
CA LEU A 14 7.39 -16.21 -20.54
C LEU A 14 7.21 -14.72 -20.81
N GLY A 15 6.46 -14.37 -21.86
CA GLY A 15 6.15 -12.97 -22.20
C GLY A 15 5.34 -12.28 -21.10
N PHE A 16 4.34 -12.97 -20.56
CA PHE A 16 3.54 -12.45 -19.45
C PHE A 16 4.38 -12.21 -18.19
N GLN A 17 5.23 -13.18 -17.80
CA GLN A 17 6.12 -13.04 -16.65
C GLN A 17 7.11 -11.88 -16.83
N ALA A 18 7.70 -11.70 -18.01
CA ALA A 18 8.61 -10.61 -18.28
C ALA A 18 7.94 -9.23 -18.15
N THR A 19 6.71 -9.08 -18.67
CA THR A 19 5.94 -7.83 -18.51
C THR A 19 5.52 -7.57 -17.07
N ALA A 20 5.14 -8.60 -16.32
CA ALA A 20 4.78 -8.48 -14.91
C ALA A 20 6.00 -8.07 -14.05
N ILE A 21 7.16 -8.70 -14.24
CA ILE A 21 8.40 -8.37 -13.53
C ILE A 21 8.87 -6.96 -13.93
N GLY A 22 8.85 -6.62 -15.21
CA GLY A 22 9.23 -5.29 -15.69
C GLY A 22 8.33 -4.17 -15.14
N GLY A 23 7.03 -4.41 -15.07
CA GLY A 23 6.06 -3.49 -14.45
C GLY A 23 6.27 -3.34 -12.95
N TRP A 24 6.47 -4.46 -12.24
CA TRP A 24 6.75 -4.48 -10.81
C TRP A 24 8.02 -3.71 -10.47
N MET A 25 9.10 -3.90 -11.24
CA MET A 25 10.39 -3.28 -10.96
C MET A 25 10.37 -1.76 -11.17
N ARG A 26 9.65 -1.27 -12.20
CA ARG A 26 9.45 0.17 -12.40
C ARG A 26 8.64 0.81 -11.27
N TRP A 27 7.61 0.12 -10.80
CA TRP A 27 6.81 0.61 -9.67
C TRP A 27 7.61 0.61 -8.37
N TYR A 28 8.38 -0.45 -8.11
CA TYR A 28 9.25 -0.56 -6.94
C TYR A 28 10.31 0.56 -6.92
N GLN A 29 10.96 0.84 -8.05
CA GLN A 29 11.91 1.95 -8.15
C GLN A 29 11.27 3.30 -7.85
N ALA A 30 10.07 3.56 -8.37
CA ALA A 30 9.35 4.81 -8.09
C ALA A 30 8.97 4.94 -6.60
N ALA A 31 8.63 3.83 -5.94
CA ALA A 31 8.35 3.80 -4.51
C ALA A 31 9.61 4.04 -3.67
N VAL A 32 10.74 3.42 -4.04
CA VAL A 32 12.02 3.55 -3.33
C VAL A 32 12.57 4.98 -3.44
N VAL A 33 12.54 5.61 -4.62
CA VAL A 33 12.95 7.02 -4.77
C VAL A 33 12.13 7.94 -3.87
N GLN A 34 10.84 7.66 -3.72
CA GLN A 34 9.97 8.43 -2.84
C GLN A 34 10.30 8.20 -1.35
N GLU A 35 10.79 7.03 -0.96
CA GLU A 35 11.26 6.76 0.41
C GLU A 35 12.62 7.39 0.67
N GLU A 36 13.57 7.33 -0.27
CA GLU A 36 14.88 7.97 -0.15
C GLU A 36 14.75 9.51 -0.01
N GLU A 37 13.90 10.15 -0.80
CA GLU A 37 13.57 11.59 -0.64
C GLU A 37 13.00 11.90 0.77
N GLN A 38 12.27 10.96 1.37
CA GLN A 38 11.74 11.13 2.73
C GLN A 38 12.84 11.00 3.80
N GLU A 39 13.82 10.13 3.59
CA GLU A 39 14.92 9.87 4.53
C GLU A 39 15.95 11.00 4.55
N GLU A 40 16.32 11.56 3.40
CA GLU A 40 17.26 12.68 3.30
C GLU A 40 16.75 13.95 4.02
N GLU A 41 15.44 14.17 4.03
CA GLU A 41 14.80 15.32 4.70
C GLU A 41 14.70 15.19 6.22
N ILE A 42 14.65 13.95 6.74
CA ILE A 42 14.65 13.71 8.19
C ILE A 42 16.03 14.02 8.77
N LEU A 43 17.09 13.72 8.02
CA LEU A 43 18.48 13.89 8.44
C LEU A 43 18.95 15.36 8.41
N THR A 44 18.42 16.19 7.52
CA THR A 44 18.80 17.62 7.40
C THR A 44 18.24 18.55 8.49
N ARG A 45 17.49 18.02 9.47
CA ARG A 45 16.84 18.81 10.52
C ARG A 45 17.80 19.43 11.57
N TYR A 46 19.09 19.07 11.58
CA TYR A 46 19.96 19.26 12.75
C TYR A 46 20.63 20.65 12.94
N GLU A 47 20.49 21.62 12.04
CA GLU A 47 21.13 22.94 12.24
C GLU A 47 20.24 24.04 12.85
N SER A 48 18.92 23.84 12.90
CA SER A 48 17.99 24.90 13.36
C SER A 48 17.86 25.03 14.88
N LYS A 49 18.11 23.95 15.65
CA LYS A 49 18.05 24.00 17.12
C LYS A 49 19.27 24.68 17.74
N ALA A 50 20.46 24.45 17.19
CA ALA A 50 21.69 25.07 17.68
C ALA A 50 21.65 26.61 17.57
N ASN A 51 21.05 27.15 16.51
CA ASN A 51 20.92 28.60 16.32
C ASN A 51 19.82 29.23 17.20
N ALA A 52 18.74 28.50 17.50
CA ALA A 52 17.71 28.97 18.43
C ALA A 52 18.18 28.96 19.90
N GLU A 53 19.09 28.07 20.25
CA GLU A 53 19.73 27.99 21.57
C GLU A 53 20.88 29.00 21.72
N ALA A 54 21.46 29.50 20.63
CA ALA A 54 22.58 30.45 20.62
C ALA A 54 22.20 31.94 20.78
N GLU A 55 20.92 32.32 20.70
CA GLU A 55 20.47 33.72 20.76
C GLU A 55 20.01 34.22 22.15
N VAL A 56 20.10 33.43 23.23
CA VAL A 56 19.62 33.87 24.56
C VAL A 56 20.78 34.28 25.48
N PRO A 57 20.97 35.57 25.79
CA PRO A 57 21.91 35.99 26.82
C PRO A 57 21.28 35.93 28.23
N GLY A 58 21.92 35.19 29.15
CA GLY A 58 21.86 35.46 30.60
C GLY A 58 20.90 34.62 31.47
N GLN A 59 21.46 33.70 32.25
CA GLN A 59 20.93 33.07 33.48
C GLN A 59 20.85 34.08 34.68
N PRO A 60 20.36 33.77 35.92
CA PRO A 60 19.84 32.52 36.52
C PRO A 60 18.60 32.65 37.47
N ASN A 61 18.10 31.51 37.98
CA ASN A 61 17.31 31.30 39.22
C ASN A 61 15.86 31.82 39.33
N GLY A 62 14.89 30.88 39.27
CA GLY A 62 13.53 31.06 39.82
C GLY A 62 12.43 30.30 39.07
N SER A 63 11.94 29.19 39.63
CA SER A 63 10.77 28.41 39.18
C SER A 63 10.75 27.96 37.69
N ALA A 64 11.11 26.71 37.44
CA ALA A 64 11.06 26.10 36.11
C ALA A 64 9.68 26.17 35.42
N GLN A 65 8.59 26.31 36.19
CA GLN A 65 7.22 26.43 35.66
C GLN A 65 6.87 27.84 35.12
N GLY A 66 7.43 28.91 35.69
CA GLY A 66 7.19 30.28 35.22
C GLY A 66 7.92 30.56 33.91
N LEU A 67 9.19 30.17 33.84
CA LEU A 67 10.05 30.32 32.66
C LEU A 67 9.54 29.48 31.48
N SER A 68 9.00 28.29 31.74
CA SER A 68 8.33 27.46 30.73
C SER A 68 7.07 28.14 30.17
N ARG A 69 6.35 28.94 30.97
CA ARG A 69 5.14 29.64 30.51
C ARG A 69 5.50 30.83 29.63
N GLU A 70 6.54 31.59 29.97
CA GLU A 70 7.08 32.67 29.11
C GLU A 70 7.72 32.13 27.83
N LEU A 71 8.50 31.05 27.88
CA LEU A 71 9.01 30.35 26.69
C LEU A 71 7.87 29.80 25.81
N ARG A 72 6.77 29.31 26.39
CA ARG A 72 5.56 28.92 25.65
C ARG A 72 4.78 30.10 25.10
N LEU A 73 4.96 31.31 25.64
CA LEU A 73 4.40 32.54 25.08
C LEU A 73 5.24 33.08 23.91
N ALA A 74 6.56 32.85 23.93
CA ALA A 74 7.50 33.31 22.90
C ALA A 74 7.82 32.28 21.80
N GLY A 75 7.49 31.01 22.00
CA GLY A 75 7.85 29.92 21.09
C GLY A 75 6.99 29.83 19.83
N TRP A 76 7.61 29.41 18.72
CA TRP A 76 6.94 29.06 17.48
C TRP A 76 6.96 27.55 17.24
N GLU A 77 5.80 26.98 16.90
CA GLU A 77 5.67 25.62 16.39
C GLU A 77 5.72 25.64 14.87
N PHE A 78 6.29 24.61 14.25
CA PHE A 78 6.38 24.46 12.81
C PHE A 78 5.81 23.12 12.39
N LYS A 79 5.14 23.09 11.24
CA LYS A 79 4.72 21.85 10.59
C LYS A 79 4.92 21.92 9.09
N ILE A 80 5.07 20.75 8.48
CA ILE A 80 5.11 20.59 7.03
C ILE A 80 3.94 19.70 6.66
N VAL A 81 3.05 20.24 5.84
CA VAL A 81 1.93 19.49 5.27
C VAL A 81 2.36 18.95 3.92
N ARG A 82 2.25 17.62 3.75
CA ARG A 82 2.69 16.87 2.58
C ARG A 82 1.48 16.34 1.80
N ALA A 83 1.58 16.28 0.48
CA ALA A 83 0.61 15.64 -0.40
C ALA A 83 1.30 14.57 -1.24
N ASN A 84 0.59 13.48 -1.54
CA ASN A 84 1.14 12.36 -2.34
C ASN A 84 1.30 12.70 -3.83
N ARG A 85 0.66 13.78 -4.30
CA ARG A 85 0.72 14.27 -5.68
C ARG A 85 0.88 15.79 -5.63
N ASP A 86 1.12 16.41 -6.78
CA ASP A 86 1.29 17.86 -6.96
C ASP A 86 -0.03 18.66 -6.76
N LEU A 87 -0.72 18.42 -5.64
CA LEU A 87 -2.01 19.03 -5.30
C LEU A 87 -1.88 20.54 -5.09
N PHE A 88 -0.75 21.02 -4.57
CA PHE A 88 -0.54 22.43 -4.27
C PHE A 88 -0.13 23.25 -5.50
N ARG A 89 -0.02 22.61 -6.67
CA ARG A 89 0.06 23.30 -7.95
C ARG A 89 -1.26 24.00 -8.28
N ASP A 90 -2.39 23.43 -7.88
CA ASP A 90 -3.70 24.05 -8.06
C ASP A 90 -3.91 25.15 -7.00
N PRO A 91 -4.03 26.43 -7.40
CA PRO A 91 -4.20 27.53 -6.45
C PRO A 91 -5.49 27.40 -5.64
N VAL A 92 -6.54 26.77 -6.18
CA VAL A 92 -7.82 26.60 -5.46
C VAL A 92 -7.65 25.63 -4.29
N VAL A 93 -6.94 24.52 -4.52
CA VAL A 93 -6.66 23.53 -3.48
C VAL A 93 -5.69 24.10 -2.45
N PHE A 94 -4.67 24.82 -2.89
CA PHE A 94 -3.70 25.47 -2.00
C PHE A 94 -4.38 26.51 -1.10
N GLN A 95 -5.28 27.33 -1.64
CA GLN A 95 -6.03 28.30 -0.85
C GLN A 95 -6.91 27.62 0.20
N ARG A 96 -7.63 26.55 -0.18
CA ARG A 96 -8.42 25.76 0.78
C ARG A 96 -7.57 25.19 1.90
N LEU A 97 -6.37 24.69 1.60
CA LEU A 97 -5.43 24.25 2.64
C LEU A 97 -5.07 25.41 3.57
N CYS A 98 -4.75 26.59 3.03
CA CYS A 98 -4.43 27.76 3.85
C CYS A 98 -5.60 28.18 4.74
N ASP A 99 -6.83 28.13 4.24
CA ASP A 99 -8.03 28.46 5.00
C ASP A 99 -8.26 27.45 6.13
N GLU A 100 -8.23 26.15 5.81
CA GLU A 100 -8.33 25.08 6.81
C GLU A 100 -7.24 25.22 7.88
N GLU A 101 -5.98 25.37 7.48
CA GLU A 101 -4.88 25.47 8.44
C GLU A 101 -4.93 26.78 9.25
N GLY A 102 -5.43 27.85 8.64
CA GLY A 102 -5.73 29.12 9.30
C GLY A 102 -6.77 28.98 10.42
N GLU A 103 -7.82 28.16 10.23
CA GLU A 103 -8.80 27.86 11.28
C GLU A 103 -8.15 27.21 12.51
N ALA A 104 -7.09 26.42 12.31
CA ALA A 104 -6.28 25.80 13.35
C ALA A 104 -5.15 26.70 13.89
N GLY A 105 -5.13 27.97 13.48
CA GLY A 105 -4.17 28.98 13.91
C GLY A 105 -2.79 28.87 13.25
N TRP A 106 -2.66 28.06 12.20
CA TRP A 106 -1.43 27.93 11.45
C TRP A 106 -1.32 29.05 10.41
N ILE A 107 -0.15 29.67 10.37
CA ILE A 107 0.18 30.75 9.45
C ILE A 107 1.14 30.18 8.40
N LEU A 108 0.83 30.39 7.12
CA LEU A 108 1.69 29.99 6.02
C LEU A 108 3.06 30.68 6.20
N LEU A 109 4.13 29.88 6.19
CA LEU A 109 5.49 30.40 6.22
C LEU A 109 6.08 30.41 4.82
N GLU A 110 6.07 29.27 4.15
CA GLU A 110 6.62 29.11 2.80
C GLU A 110 6.03 27.89 2.11
N LYS A 111 5.97 27.94 0.78
CA LYS A 111 5.65 26.79 -0.09
C LYS A 111 6.97 26.22 -0.59
N LEU A 112 7.32 25.02 -0.14
CA LEU A 112 8.59 24.37 -0.47
C LEU A 112 8.57 23.86 -1.93
N ASP A 113 7.50 23.18 -2.30
CA ASP A 113 7.26 22.68 -3.66
C ASP A 113 5.75 22.53 -3.94
N ASP A 114 5.36 21.81 -4.99
CA ASP A 114 3.94 21.54 -5.32
C ASP A 114 3.29 20.43 -4.45
N ARG A 115 4.04 19.84 -3.51
CA ARG A 115 3.62 18.74 -2.63
C ARG A 115 3.81 19.02 -1.14
N ARG A 116 4.54 20.06 -0.76
CA ARG A 116 4.97 20.34 0.61
C ARG A 116 4.87 21.82 0.91
N VAL A 117 4.19 22.12 2.01
CA VAL A 117 3.97 23.49 2.47
C VAL A 117 4.31 23.56 3.94
N ARG A 118 5.07 24.58 4.33
CA ARG A 118 5.50 24.81 5.71
C ARG A 118 4.63 25.89 6.34
N PHE A 119 4.16 25.59 7.55
CA PHE A 119 3.37 26.49 8.38
C PHE A 119 4.07 26.72 9.71
N LYS A 120 3.79 27.87 10.32
CA LYS A 120 4.20 28.21 11.68
C LYS A 120 2.99 28.61 12.53
N ARG A 121 3.07 28.38 13.84
CA ARG A 121 2.03 28.80 14.80
C ARG A 121 2.65 29.20 16.13
N PRO A 122 2.24 30.31 16.75
CA PRO A 122 2.62 30.64 18.13
C PRO A 122 2.19 29.52 19.09
N VAL A 123 3.09 29.10 19.98
CA VAL A 123 2.79 28.06 20.99
C VAL A 123 1.61 28.46 21.88
N ALA A 124 1.41 29.74 22.15
CA ALA A 124 0.27 30.25 22.90
C ALA A 124 -1.10 29.91 22.28
N LEU A 125 -1.20 29.81 20.94
CA LEU A 125 -2.46 29.46 20.27
C LEU A 125 -2.86 27.99 20.43
N ARG A 126 -1.91 27.13 20.81
CA ARG A 126 -2.17 25.71 21.05
C ARG A 126 -3.23 25.48 22.14
N ASP A 127 -3.12 26.22 23.24
CA ASP A 127 -4.02 26.05 24.39
C ASP A 127 -5.36 26.79 24.19
N LEU A 128 -5.38 27.80 23.30
CA LEU A 128 -6.57 28.59 22.98
C LEU A 128 -7.50 27.88 21.99
N ILE A 129 -6.92 27.15 21.02
CA ILE A 129 -7.68 26.48 19.96
C ILE A 129 -8.01 25.06 20.43
N LYS A 130 -9.27 24.85 20.80
CA LYS A 130 -9.76 23.52 21.19
C LYS A 130 -9.89 22.62 19.96
N PRO A 131 -9.20 21.46 19.91
CA PRO A 131 -9.26 20.56 18.76
C PRO A 131 -10.67 20.02 18.50
N GLU A 132 -11.50 19.94 19.54
CA GLU A 132 -12.90 19.49 19.47
C GLU A 132 -13.80 20.34 18.56
N ARG A 133 -13.41 21.60 18.29
CA ARG A 133 -14.20 22.51 17.45
C ARG A 133 -13.83 22.44 15.97
N LEU A 134 -12.74 21.75 15.64
CA LEU A 134 -12.22 21.64 14.29
C LEU A 134 -12.74 20.37 13.62
N LYS A 135 -13.03 20.46 12.31
CA LYS A 135 -13.51 19.31 11.51
C LYS A 135 -12.41 18.29 11.21
N PHE A 136 -11.16 18.64 11.49
CA PHE A 136 -9.97 17.89 11.11
C PHE A 136 -8.92 18.00 12.23
N ASP A 137 -7.90 17.15 12.16
CA ASP A 137 -6.78 17.17 13.10
C ASP A 137 -5.79 18.33 12.80
N PRO A 138 -5.57 19.27 13.75
CA PRO A 138 -4.61 20.38 13.61
C PRO A 138 -3.17 19.94 13.33
N TYR A 139 -2.79 18.75 13.77
CA TYR A 139 -1.45 18.20 13.67
C TYR A 139 -1.28 17.25 12.48
N ARG A 140 -2.26 17.19 11.56
CA ARG A 140 -2.11 16.41 10.33
C ARG A 140 -0.92 16.91 9.50
N CYS A 141 -0.08 15.98 9.10
CA CYS A 141 1.06 16.23 8.19
C CYS A 141 0.80 15.77 6.76
N TYR A 142 -0.36 15.19 6.48
CA TYR A 142 -0.73 14.70 5.15
C TYR A 142 -2.06 15.30 4.71
N TYR A 143 -2.08 15.80 3.47
CA TYR A 143 -3.24 16.41 2.82
C TYR A 143 -3.65 15.63 1.57
N GLY A 144 -4.95 15.41 1.43
CA GLY A 144 -5.54 14.62 0.36
C GLY A 144 -5.74 13.14 0.71
N SER A 145 -6.34 12.41 -0.22
CA SER A 145 -6.63 10.98 -0.04
C SER A 145 -5.39 10.13 -0.24
N SER A 146 -4.96 9.41 0.80
CA SER A 146 -4.10 8.25 0.59
C SER A 146 -4.95 7.18 -0.11
N SER A 147 -4.51 6.72 -1.28
CA SER A 147 -5.25 5.83 -2.19
C SER A 147 -5.37 4.39 -1.66
N ARG A 148 -5.88 4.23 -0.44
CA ARG A 148 -6.23 2.95 0.19
C ARG A 148 -7.19 2.08 -0.63
N PRO A 149 -8.22 2.59 -1.35
CA PRO A 149 -9.14 1.71 -2.06
C PRO A 149 -8.50 0.97 -3.25
N LEU A 150 -7.51 1.57 -3.91
CA LEU A 150 -6.80 0.92 -5.02
C LEU A 150 -5.95 -0.25 -4.53
N MET A 151 -5.37 -0.14 -3.34
CA MET A 151 -4.64 -1.24 -2.70
C MET A 151 -5.57 -2.42 -2.36
N TRP A 152 -6.78 -2.16 -1.87
CA TRP A 152 -7.78 -3.20 -1.62
C TRP A 152 -8.26 -3.88 -2.90
N LEU A 153 -8.47 -3.13 -3.98
CA LEU A 153 -8.79 -3.68 -5.30
C LEU A 153 -7.68 -4.60 -5.81
N GLY A 154 -6.42 -4.20 -5.65
CA GLY A 154 -5.26 -5.05 -5.98
C GLY A 154 -5.21 -6.33 -5.16
N ALA A 155 -5.47 -6.25 -3.85
CA ALA A 155 -5.51 -7.42 -2.96
C ALA A 155 -6.61 -8.41 -3.36
N ILE A 156 -7.81 -7.92 -3.68
CA ILE A 156 -8.92 -8.75 -4.17
C ILE A 156 -8.55 -9.42 -5.50
N ALA A 157 -8.00 -8.65 -6.44
CA ALA A 157 -7.56 -9.20 -7.73
C ALA A 157 -6.51 -10.31 -7.55
N ALA A 158 -5.52 -10.11 -6.68
CA ALA A 158 -4.52 -11.12 -6.35
C ALA A 158 -5.14 -12.39 -5.73
N LEU A 159 -6.08 -12.21 -4.79
CA LEU A 159 -6.79 -13.34 -4.17
C LEU A 159 -7.58 -14.13 -5.23
N THR A 160 -8.28 -13.43 -6.12
CA THR A 160 -9.03 -14.08 -7.21
C THR A 160 -8.11 -14.82 -8.17
N ALA A 161 -6.96 -14.25 -8.52
CA ALA A 161 -5.99 -14.89 -9.40
C ALA A 161 -5.39 -16.19 -8.83
N ILE A 162 -5.36 -16.34 -7.50
CA ILE A 162 -4.91 -17.57 -6.82
C ILE A 162 -6.05 -18.59 -6.70
N ILE A 163 -7.24 -18.15 -6.29
CA ILE A 163 -8.37 -19.04 -5.97
C ILE A 163 -9.02 -19.63 -7.22
N LEU A 164 -9.18 -18.84 -8.30
CA LEU A 164 -9.86 -19.28 -9.53
C LEU A 164 -9.16 -20.48 -10.19
N PRO A 165 -7.84 -20.47 -10.42
CA PRO A 165 -7.14 -21.62 -11.01
C PRO A 165 -7.17 -22.85 -10.10
N ALA A 166 -7.01 -22.67 -8.79
CA ALA A 166 -7.07 -23.76 -7.82
C ALA A 166 -8.46 -24.44 -7.82
N TYR A 167 -9.53 -23.66 -7.85
CA TYR A 167 -10.89 -24.17 -7.91
C TYR A 167 -11.20 -24.88 -9.23
N LEU A 168 -10.82 -24.29 -10.37
CA LEU A 168 -11.02 -24.89 -11.69
C LEU A 168 -10.24 -26.21 -11.84
N GLY A 169 -9.00 -26.26 -11.34
CA GLY A 169 -8.20 -27.49 -11.30
C GLY A 169 -8.87 -28.59 -10.49
N TYR A 170 -9.35 -28.25 -9.28
CA TYR A 170 -10.11 -29.19 -8.45
C TYR A 170 -11.39 -29.69 -9.14
N ALA A 171 -12.17 -28.78 -9.74
CA ALA A 171 -13.42 -29.13 -10.41
C ALA A 171 -13.22 -30.09 -11.59
N LEU A 172 -12.16 -29.87 -12.39
CA LEU A 172 -11.79 -30.77 -13.48
C LEU A 172 -11.46 -32.17 -12.96
N VAL A 173 -10.59 -32.29 -11.96
CA VAL A 173 -10.21 -33.59 -11.39
C VAL A 173 -11.41 -34.31 -10.75
N ALA A 174 -12.27 -33.58 -10.04
CA ALA A 174 -13.48 -34.14 -9.46
C ALA A 174 -14.45 -34.66 -10.54
N SER A 175 -14.54 -33.99 -11.69
CA SER A 175 -15.39 -34.41 -12.80
C SER A 175 -14.89 -35.68 -13.49
N THR A 176 -13.58 -35.81 -13.71
CA THR A 176 -12.98 -36.99 -14.35
C THR A 176 -13.10 -38.22 -13.47
N LEU A 177 -12.85 -38.10 -12.17
CA LEU A 177 -12.99 -39.21 -11.22
C LEU A 177 -14.44 -39.73 -11.15
N LYS A 178 -15.43 -38.83 -11.14
CA LYS A 178 -16.86 -39.21 -11.16
C LYS A 178 -17.25 -39.95 -12.43
N GLN A 179 -16.69 -39.57 -13.58
CA GLN A 179 -16.96 -40.23 -14.86
C GLN A 179 -16.34 -41.63 -14.93
N SER A 180 -15.19 -41.86 -14.29
CA SER A 180 -14.54 -43.18 -14.21
C SER A 180 -15.31 -44.18 -13.33
N THR A 181 -16.06 -43.74 -12.32
CA THR A 181 -16.83 -44.64 -11.44
C THR A 181 -18.12 -45.16 -12.11
N VAL A 182 -18.62 -44.48 -13.16
CA VAL A 182 -19.94 -44.73 -13.74
C VAL A 182 -19.93 -45.79 -14.87
N ASN A 183 -18.76 -46.27 -15.32
CA ASN A 183 -18.68 -47.34 -16.35
C ASN A 183 -18.07 -48.66 -15.82
N PRO A 184 -18.82 -49.48 -15.05
CA PRO A 184 -18.43 -50.85 -14.74
C PRO A 184 -18.91 -51.92 -15.76
N SER A 185 -19.55 -51.56 -16.90
CA SER A 185 -20.30 -52.53 -17.71
C SER A 185 -19.68 -52.98 -19.05
N ALA A 186 -18.41 -52.69 -19.35
CA ALA A 186 -17.82 -53.05 -20.65
C ALA A 186 -16.86 -54.26 -20.63
N VAL A 187 -16.72 -54.98 -19.52
CA VAL A 187 -15.80 -56.14 -19.42
C VAL A 187 -16.50 -57.33 -18.77
N GLN A 188 -17.54 -57.88 -19.41
CA GLN A 188 -18.11 -59.16 -19.00
C GLN A 188 -18.94 -59.80 -20.12
N GLU A 189 -18.33 -60.06 -21.28
CA GLU A 189 -18.96 -60.92 -22.30
C GLU A 189 -17.90 -61.74 -23.06
N GLN A 190 -17.10 -62.54 -22.34
CA GLN A 190 -16.30 -63.59 -22.97
C GLN A 190 -15.74 -64.59 -21.94
N ILE A 191 -16.60 -65.39 -21.29
CA ILE A 191 -16.26 -66.75 -20.84
C ILE A 191 -17.58 -67.53 -20.83
N SER A 192 -17.78 -68.42 -21.80
CA SER A 192 -18.81 -69.47 -21.76
C SER A 192 -18.09 -70.81 -21.51
N PRO A 193 -18.50 -71.64 -20.55
CA PRO A 193 -17.85 -72.92 -20.27
C PRO A 193 -18.41 -74.02 -21.18
N GLU A 194 -17.54 -74.63 -21.99
CA GLU A 194 -17.84 -75.80 -22.81
C GLU A 194 -17.66 -77.08 -21.98
N GLY A 195 -18.64 -77.98 -22.06
CA GLY A 195 -18.82 -79.12 -21.18
C GLY A 195 -17.82 -80.27 -21.36
N THR A 196 -17.59 -80.99 -20.26
CA THR A 196 -17.02 -82.35 -20.19
C THR A 196 -18.17 -83.37 -20.01
N PRO A 197 -17.98 -84.71 -20.05
CA PRO A 197 -16.81 -85.52 -20.47
C PRO A 197 -17.18 -86.77 -21.32
N GLU A 198 -16.20 -87.50 -21.89
CA GLU A 198 -16.20 -88.97 -21.85
C GLU A 198 -14.81 -89.57 -22.21
N PRO A 199 -14.43 -90.74 -21.65
CA PRO A 199 -13.08 -91.28 -21.74
C PRO A 199 -12.88 -92.30 -22.86
N SER A 200 -11.61 -92.41 -23.25
CA SER A 200 -10.96 -93.38 -24.13
C SER A 200 -11.34 -94.86 -23.89
N PRO A 201 -11.20 -95.69 -24.92
CA PRO A 201 -10.28 -96.81 -24.76
C PRO A 201 -9.21 -96.88 -25.85
N ARG A 202 -8.16 -97.60 -25.47
CA ARG A 202 -6.93 -97.92 -26.18
C ARG A 202 -7.18 -98.96 -27.28
N ASP A 203 -6.37 -98.91 -28.33
CA ASP A 203 -5.47 -100.01 -28.74
C ASP A 203 -4.34 -99.43 -29.61
#